data_AF-A0A8H7AIT6-F1
#
_entry.id   AF-A0A8H7AIT6-F1
#
_cell.length_a   1.000
_cell.length_b   1.000
_cell.length_c   1.000
_cell.angle_alpha   90.00
_cell.angle_beta   90.00
_cell.angle_gamma   90.00
#
_symmetry.space_group_name_H-M   'P 1'
#
loop_
_entity.id
_entity.type
_entity.pdbx_description
1 polymer ?
#
loop_
_entity_poly.entity_id
_entity_poly.type
_entity_poly.pdbx_seq_one_letter_code
_entity_poly.pdbx_strand_id
1 'polypeptide(L)'
;MNRGICVRSNDVDKICYQTLEASLKHLGQLRLAEYTGAASVLALLPTIGALFGAPTTEIWRLLTIVPLGVVLQWHSPLGGAILPVHVEDYEDDTETDKRAIIKNARFHAKRPRKTGDTAKETYPKQQVHEIMARIRQAESKRLAKGHLWLGLLAMIILFVGAQAAMIIVEQGGVLPWWCISRWWMHLWYLLVTSTAIAENWAQLPFKENWKLFVSDIPYDISVRDGEDALSKFGKEDITGHQVLHQLASLRAGAVTFHGSNQFTRPRNVVLVIVSVTNQGRNRVRQLLRLLCKCTSIATFVTGTALFASVQLLALPMAVMTLTLILAAGVFGRAIIGWIVSGVDRTEPLIHLIADTTQEAQKIIAQILSLGDGGGQDTNGNEVRNIQVELAGHIFISQRRVASRSPWYRRTFGVLAEPFDLRKLGVPQNTSPMSEITAV
;
A
#
# COMPACT_ATOMS: atom_id res chain seq x y z
N MET A 1 29.41 25.20 -9.81
CA MET A 1 28.59 25.08 -8.58
C MET A 1 28.58 26.39 -7.78
N ASN A 2 29.72 27.00 -7.45
CA ASN A 2 29.77 28.18 -6.57
C ASN A 2 29.13 29.49 -7.09
N ARG A 3 28.66 29.54 -8.34
CA ARG A 3 28.11 30.77 -8.93
C ARG A 3 26.78 31.18 -8.30
N GLY A 4 25.84 30.26 -8.16
CA GLY A 4 24.56 30.55 -7.51
C GLY A 4 24.74 30.91 -6.04
N ILE A 5 25.70 30.29 -5.35
CA ILE A 5 26.06 30.62 -3.96
C ILE A 5 26.64 32.03 -3.88
N CYS A 6 27.54 32.40 -4.80
CA CYS A 6 28.15 33.73 -4.82
C CYS A 6 27.12 34.83 -5.09
N VAL A 7 26.14 34.59 -5.98
CA VAL A 7 25.04 35.54 -6.23
C VAL A 7 24.16 35.74 -4.99
N ARG A 8 24.02 34.70 -4.17
CA ARG A 8 23.19 34.70 -2.95
C ARG A 8 23.94 35.08 -1.67
N SER A 9 25.21 35.49 -1.75
CA SER A 9 26.06 35.62 -0.55
C SER A 9 25.54 36.61 0.49
N ASN A 10 24.76 37.61 0.06
CA ASN A 10 24.40 38.75 0.89
C ASN A 10 22.98 38.67 1.49
N ASP A 11 22.24 37.56 1.31
CA ASP A 11 20.89 37.27 1.84
C ASP A 11 19.85 38.43 1.75
N VAL A 12 20.10 39.43 0.90
CA VAL A 12 19.25 40.60 0.64
C VAL A 12 18.84 40.60 -0.83
N ASP A 13 17.53 40.58 -1.10
CA ASP A 13 16.99 40.36 -2.45
C ASP A 13 17.46 41.41 -3.45
N LYS A 14 17.47 42.69 -3.05
CA LYS A 14 17.92 43.80 -3.91
C LYS A 14 19.37 43.62 -4.36
N ILE A 15 20.24 43.16 -3.44
CA ILE A 15 21.66 42.93 -3.71
C ILE A 15 21.83 41.68 -4.57
N CYS A 16 21.06 40.62 -4.30
CA CYS A 16 21.05 39.38 -5.08
C CYS A 16 20.66 39.65 -6.54
N TYR A 17 19.60 40.43 -6.77
CA TYR A 17 19.16 40.81 -8.11
C TYR A 17 20.21 41.63 -8.88
N GLN A 18 20.80 42.65 -8.24
CA GLN A 18 21.87 43.45 -8.87
C GLN A 18 23.10 42.60 -9.22
N THR A 19 23.48 41.68 -8.33
CA THR A 19 24.61 40.76 -8.55
C THR A 19 24.32 39.77 -9.68
N LEU A 20 23.08 39.28 -9.76
CA LEU A 20 22.61 38.42 -10.84
C LEU A 20 22.64 39.16 -12.18
N GLU A 21 22.11 40.39 -12.23
CA GLU A 21 22.10 41.23 -13.43
C GLU A 21 23.53 41.53 -13.92
N ALA A 22 24.44 41.90 -13.00
CA ALA A 22 25.84 42.12 -13.31
C ALA A 22 26.50 40.85 -13.87
N SER A 23 26.20 39.68 -13.29
CA SER A 23 26.71 38.39 -13.77
C SER A 23 26.19 38.07 -15.17
N LEU A 24 24.91 38.33 -15.45
CA LEU A 24 24.27 38.12 -16.76
C LEU A 24 24.83 39.04 -17.85
N LYS A 25 25.14 40.30 -17.53
CA LYS A 25 25.75 41.25 -18.49
C LYS A 25 27.17 40.85 -18.92
N HIS A 26 27.92 40.17 -18.04
CA HIS A 26 29.29 39.72 -18.33
C HIS A 26 29.37 38.32 -18.95
N LEU A 27 28.23 37.65 -19.17
CA LEU A 27 28.19 36.35 -19.82
C LEU A 27 28.25 36.51 -21.33
N GLY A 28 29.18 35.81 -21.99
CA GLY A 28 29.23 35.74 -23.45
C GLY A 28 27.97 35.08 -24.02
N GLN A 29 27.59 35.45 -25.25
CA GLN A 29 26.38 34.96 -25.92
C GLN A 29 26.27 33.41 -25.94
N LEU A 30 27.40 32.72 -26.06
CA LEU A 30 27.45 31.25 -26.04
C LEU A 30 26.97 30.66 -24.70
N ARG A 31 27.35 31.28 -23.57
CA ARG A 31 26.91 30.82 -22.24
C ARG A 31 25.46 31.19 -21.96
N LEU A 32 24.98 32.32 -22.51
CA LEU A 32 23.58 32.68 -22.42
C LEU A 32 22.70 31.63 -23.13
N ALA A 33 23.11 31.20 -24.33
CA ALA A 33 22.44 30.12 -25.06
C ALA A 33 22.48 28.78 -24.31
N GLU A 34 23.58 28.48 -23.62
CA GLU A 34 23.68 27.29 -22.77
C GLU A 34 22.65 27.31 -21.63
N TYR A 35 22.48 28.45 -20.97
CA TYR A 35 21.55 28.60 -19.84
C TYR A 35 20.08 28.57 -20.25
N THR A 36 19.74 29.21 -21.38
CA THR A 36 18.37 29.11 -21.92
C THR A 36 18.04 27.69 -22.37
N GLY A 37 19.02 26.98 -22.94
CA GLY A 37 18.91 25.56 -23.25
C GLY A 37 18.67 24.70 -21.99
N ALA A 38 19.44 24.93 -20.92
CA ALA A 38 19.29 24.22 -19.66
C ALA A 38 17.90 24.43 -19.02
N ALA A 39 17.41 25.67 -19.00
CA ALA A 39 16.07 26.02 -18.52
C ALA A 39 14.97 25.32 -19.32
N SER A 40 15.12 25.27 -20.64
CA SER A 40 14.18 24.59 -21.54
C SER A 40 14.16 23.08 -21.32
N VAL A 41 15.32 22.45 -21.11
CA VAL A 41 15.42 21.02 -20.79
C VAL A 41 14.76 20.70 -19.44
N LEU A 42 14.96 21.53 -18.40
CA LEU A 42 14.30 21.33 -17.12
C LEU A 42 12.78 21.57 -17.17
N ALA A 43 12.31 22.49 -18.03
CA ALA A 43 10.89 22.73 -18.22
C ALA A 43 10.14 21.51 -18.80
N LEU A 44 10.85 20.53 -19.38
CA LEU A 44 10.29 19.24 -19.80
C LEU A 44 10.05 18.28 -18.63
N LEU A 45 10.62 18.51 -17.46
CA LEU A 45 10.50 17.59 -16.34
C LEU A 45 9.03 17.44 -15.86
N PRO A 46 8.25 18.53 -15.72
CA PRO A 46 6.80 18.50 -15.62
C PRO A 46 6.09 17.60 -16.66
N THR A 47 6.43 17.77 -17.95
CA THR A 47 5.74 17.06 -19.04
C THR A 47 6.11 15.58 -19.08
N ILE A 48 7.35 15.24 -18.77
CA ILE A 48 7.79 13.85 -18.66
C ILE A 48 7.11 13.15 -17.47
N GLY A 49 6.92 13.86 -16.36
CA GLY A 49 6.10 13.39 -15.23
C GLY A 49 4.68 13.00 -15.66
N ALA A 50 4.05 13.83 -16.49
CA ALA A 50 2.73 13.55 -17.04
C ALA A 50 2.73 12.40 -18.06
N LEU A 51 3.73 12.32 -18.95
CA LEU A 51 3.81 11.32 -20.02
C LEU A 51 3.90 9.90 -19.47
N PHE A 52 4.69 9.70 -18.42
CA PHE A 52 4.87 8.36 -17.88
C PHE A 52 3.60 7.81 -17.22
N GLY A 53 2.57 8.62 -16.96
CA GLY A 53 1.33 8.20 -16.27
C GLY A 53 1.64 7.55 -14.91
N ALA A 54 0.67 6.96 -14.22
CA ALA A 54 1.03 6.02 -13.14
C ALA A 54 0.51 4.61 -13.47
N PRO A 55 1.29 3.56 -13.17
CA PRO A 55 0.78 2.19 -13.16
C PRO A 55 -0.12 2.04 -11.93
N THR A 56 -1.41 2.33 -12.11
CA THR A 56 -2.34 2.52 -11.01
C THR A 56 -2.59 1.24 -10.21
N THR A 57 -2.70 0.10 -10.91
CA THR A 57 -3.07 -1.16 -10.27
C THR A 57 -1.93 -1.76 -9.45
N GLU A 58 -0.70 -1.77 -9.98
CA GLU A 58 0.49 -2.30 -9.30
C GLU A 58 0.78 -1.57 -7.99
N ILE A 59 0.69 -0.24 -7.99
CA ILE A 59 1.05 0.55 -6.80
C ILE A 59 -0.04 0.45 -5.73
N TRP A 60 -1.32 0.31 -6.09
CA TRP A 60 -2.35 0.00 -5.10
C TRP A 60 -2.08 -1.35 -4.42
N ARG A 61 -1.72 -2.39 -5.19
CA ARG A 61 -1.31 -3.68 -4.63
C ARG A 61 -0.10 -3.49 -3.71
N LEU A 62 0.92 -2.75 -4.14
CA LEU A 62 2.08 -2.44 -3.28
C LEU A 62 1.67 -1.72 -1.99
N LEU A 63 0.72 -0.77 -2.03
CA LEU A 63 0.25 -0.06 -0.83
C LEU A 63 -0.37 -1.01 0.17
N THR A 64 -1.05 -2.05 -0.33
CA THR A 64 -1.64 -3.05 0.54
C THR A 64 -0.61 -4.02 1.11
N ILE A 65 0.44 -4.34 0.33
CA ILE A 65 1.45 -5.36 0.62
C ILE A 65 2.67 -4.82 1.39
N VAL A 66 3.29 -3.74 0.90
CA VAL A 66 4.49 -3.09 1.45
C VAL A 66 4.28 -1.57 1.53
N PRO A 67 3.61 -1.07 2.58
CA PRO A 67 3.32 0.35 2.73
C PRO A 67 4.55 1.26 2.67
N LEU A 68 5.70 0.79 3.19
CA LEU A 68 6.96 1.52 3.13
C LEU A 68 7.46 1.75 1.69
N GLY A 69 7.31 0.74 0.82
CA GLY A 69 7.66 0.85 -0.60
C GLY A 69 6.84 1.92 -1.31
N VAL A 70 5.58 2.10 -0.90
CA VAL A 70 4.72 3.15 -1.43
C VAL A 70 5.10 4.53 -0.94
N VAL A 71 5.50 4.68 0.33
CA VAL A 71 6.04 5.97 0.80
C VAL A 71 7.25 6.35 -0.04
N LEU A 72 8.20 5.43 -0.27
CA LEU A 72 9.35 5.69 -1.13
C LEU A 72 8.94 6.04 -2.57
N GLN A 73 7.93 5.36 -3.11
CA GLN A 73 7.42 5.63 -4.46
C GLN A 73 6.67 6.95 -4.58
N TRP A 74 5.92 7.36 -3.54
CA TRP A 74 5.27 8.67 -3.49
C TRP A 74 6.31 9.79 -3.53
N HIS A 75 7.48 9.53 -2.96
CA HIS A 75 8.64 10.38 -3.07
C HIS A 75 9.51 10.04 -4.31
N SER A 76 9.01 9.28 -5.29
CA SER A 76 9.70 9.19 -6.57
C SER A 76 9.27 10.38 -7.44
N PRO A 77 10.20 11.12 -8.07
CA PRO A 77 9.95 12.41 -8.74
C PRO A 77 8.99 12.43 -9.93
N LEU A 78 8.35 11.31 -10.27
CA LEU A 78 7.30 11.24 -11.30
C LEU A 78 5.94 11.00 -10.62
N GLY A 79 5.44 12.03 -9.94
CA GLY A 79 4.14 12.05 -9.28
C GLY A 79 2.99 12.09 -10.29
N GLY A 80 2.53 10.93 -10.73
CA GLY A 80 1.24 10.74 -11.41
C GLY A 80 0.18 10.19 -10.45
N ALA A 81 -1.08 10.22 -10.84
CA ALA A 81 -2.17 9.60 -10.08
C ALA A 81 -2.03 8.07 -10.03
N ILE A 82 -1.82 7.53 -8.83
CA ILE A 82 -1.31 6.20 -8.48
C ILE A 82 -2.40 5.15 -8.33
N LEU A 83 -3.67 5.55 -8.27
CA LEU A 83 -4.77 4.66 -7.93
C LEU A 83 -5.73 4.50 -9.10
N PRO A 84 -6.27 3.30 -9.34
CA PRO A 84 -7.25 3.12 -10.39
C PRO A 84 -8.49 3.94 -10.04
N VAL A 85 -9.00 4.65 -11.04
CA VAL A 85 -10.13 5.57 -10.87
C VAL A 85 -11.45 4.81 -10.86
N HIS A 86 -11.50 3.71 -11.61
CA HIS A 86 -12.68 2.88 -11.77
C HIS A 86 -12.59 1.66 -10.85
N VAL A 87 -13.73 1.25 -10.27
CA VAL A 87 -13.80 0.06 -9.40
C VAL A 87 -13.54 -1.20 -10.22
N GLU A 88 -13.96 -1.16 -11.48
CA GLU A 88 -13.79 -2.19 -12.50
C GLU A 88 -12.32 -2.52 -12.72
N ASP A 89 -11.42 -1.54 -12.66
CA ASP A 89 -9.97 -1.75 -12.78
C ASP A 89 -9.39 -2.58 -11.61
N TYR A 90 -10.05 -2.60 -10.45
CA TYR A 90 -9.66 -3.47 -9.32
C TYR A 90 -10.18 -4.90 -9.50
N GLU A 91 -11.24 -5.08 -10.31
CA GLU A 91 -11.88 -6.37 -10.57
C GLU A 91 -11.25 -7.08 -11.78
N ASP A 92 -11.07 -6.37 -12.90
CA ASP A 92 -10.54 -6.91 -14.17
C ASP A 92 -9.09 -7.40 -14.04
N ASP A 93 -8.31 -6.79 -13.16
CA ASP A 93 -6.93 -7.18 -12.92
C ASP A 93 -6.81 -8.48 -12.12
N THR A 94 -7.86 -8.84 -11.36
CA THR A 94 -7.97 -10.18 -10.76
C THR A 94 -8.40 -11.23 -11.78
N GLU A 95 -9.06 -10.85 -12.89
CA GLU A 95 -9.45 -11.75 -13.97
C GLU A 95 -8.36 -11.92 -15.04
N THR A 96 -7.57 -10.89 -15.31
CA THR A 96 -6.50 -10.92 -16.31
C THR A 96 -5.30 -11.72 -15.79
N ASP A 97 -4.99 -11.62 -14.50
CA ASP A 97 -3.96 -12.44 -13.84
C ASP A 97 -4.37 -13.92 -13.73
N LYS A 98 -5.69 -14.20 -13.65
CA LYS A 98 -6.20 -15.57 -13.86
C LYS A 98 -5.76 -16.10 -15.22
N ARG A 99 -5.76 -15.31 -16.30
CA ARG A 99 -5.29 -15.78 -17.62
C ARG A 99 -3.78 -16.06 -17.69
N ALA A 100 -2.95 -15.39 -16.90
CA ALA A 100 -1.52 -15.65 -16.84
C ALA A 100 -1.16 -16.89 -15.98
N ILE A 101 -2.00 -17.23 -15.00
CA ILE A 101 -1.85 -18.39 -14.11
C ILE A 101 -2.64 -19.63 -14.61
N ILE A 102 -3.49 -19.49 -15.63
CA ILE A 102 -4.21 -20.61 -16.28
C ILE A 102 -3.26 -21.37 -17.22
N LYS A 103 -2.46 -22.26 -16.63
CA LYS A 103 -2.20 -23.57 -17.25
C LYS A 103 -2.84 -24.73 -16.50
N ASN A 104 -3.32 -24.60 -15.26
CA ASN A 104 -3.86 -25.76 -14.52
C ASN A 104 -5.10 -25.56 -13.61
N ALA A 105 -5.85 -24.46 -13.66
CA ALA A 105 -7.13 -24.39 -12.96
C ALA A 105 -8.17 -23.61 -13.76
N ARG A 106 -9.02 -24.33 -14.50
CA ARG A 106 -10.23 -23.77 -15.10
C ARG A 106 -11.32 -23.68 -14.03
N PHE A 107 -11.61 -22.50 -13.52
CA PHE A 107 -12.92 -22.22 -12.93
C PHE A 107 -13.37 -20.79 -13.27
N HIS A 108 -14.37 -20.71 -14.15
CA HIS A 108 -15.05 -19.48 -14.51
C HIS A 108 -16.10 -19.15 -13.44
N ALA A 109 -15.81 -18.17 -12.58
CA ALA A 109 -16.85 -17.41 -11.92
C ALA A 109 -17.09 -16.14 -12.75
N LYS A 110 -17.87 -16.25 -13.84
CA LYS A 110 -18.44 -15.05 -14.48
C LYS A 110 -19.35 -14.39 -13.45
N ARG A 111 -19.11 -13.11 -13.14
CA ARG A 111 -20.06 -12.28 -12.40
C ARG A 111 -21.43 -12.42 -13.09
N PRO A 112 -22.48 -12.95 -12.43
CA PRO A 112 -23.80 -12.97 -13.03
C PRO A 112 -24.23 -11.51 -13.22
N ARG A 113 -24.33 -11.11 -14.49
CA ARG A 113 -24.86 -9.80 -14.89
C ARG A 113 -26.23 -9.69 -14.20
N LYS A 114 -26.37 -8.68 -13.33
CA LYS A 114 -27.54 -8.40 -12.48
C LYS A 114 -28.86 -8.78 -13.16
N THR A 115 -29.37 -9.97 -12.87
CA THR A 115 -30.74 -10.38 -13.21
C THR A 115 -31.17 -11.40 -12.18
N GLY A 116 -31.88 -10.94 -11.14
CA GLY A 116 -32.51 -11.79 -10.11
C GLY A 116 -31.95 -11.59 -8.69
N ASP A 117 -32.85 -11.38 -7.72
CA ASP A 117 -32.51 -11.23 -6.29
C ASP A 117 -31.97 -12.52 -5.65
N THR A 118 -32.16 -13.69 -6.27
CA THR A 118 -31.57 -14.98 -5.85
C THR A 118 -30.05 -15.07 -6.08
N ALA A 119 -29.48 -14.24 -6.97
CA ALA A 119 -28.03 -14.21 -7.21
C ALA A 119 -27.24 -13.55 -6.08
N LYS A 120 -27.86 -12.64 -5.31
CA LYS A 120 -27.20 -11.90 -4.22
C LYS A 120 -26.85 -12.79 -3.03
N GLU A 121 -27.62 -13.84 -2.78
CA GLU A 121 -27.41 -14.72 -1.61
C GLU A 121 -26.42 -15.87 -1.89
N THR A 122 -26.23 -16.22 -3.16
CA THR A 122 -25.30 -17.30 -3.59
C THR A 122 -23.86 -16.81 -3.75
N TYR A 123 -23.68 -15.52 -4.06
CA TYR A 123 -22.37 -14.90 -4.30
C TYR A 123 -21.38 -14.97 -3.12
N PRO A 124 -21.80 -14.73 -1.85
CA PRO A 124 -20.87 -14.76 -0.71
C PRO A 124 -20.32 -16.17 -0.46
N LYS A 125 -21.17 -17.21 -0.61
CA LYS A 125 -20.79 -18.61 -0.40
C LYS A 125 -19.74 -19.09 -1.42
N GLN A 126 -19.82 -18.62 -2.67
CA GLN A 126 -18.83 -18.93 -3.71
C GLN A 126 -17.46 -18.32 -3.41
N GLN A 127 -17.41 -17.08 -2.90
CA GLN A 127 -16.15 -16.41 -2.52
C GLN A 127 -15.43 -17.13 -1.38
N VAL A 128 -16.19 -17.60 -0.39
CA VAL A 128 -15.67 -18.38 0.74
C VAL A 128 -15.02 -19.69 0.27
N HIS A 129 -15.63 -20.37 -0.71
CA HIS A 129 -15.04 -21.56 -1.30
C HIS A 129 -13.76 -21.25 -2.10
N GLU A 130 -13.70 -20.12 -2.81
CA GLU A 130 -12.49 -19.66 -3.49
C GLU A 130 -11.35 -19.37 -2.50
N ILE A 131 -11.66 -18.72 -1.37
CA ILE A 131 -10.68 -18.48 -0.29
C ILE A 131 -10.11 -19.81 0.21
N MET A 132 -10.96 -20.78 0.51
CA MET A 132 -10.53 -22.11 0.98
C MET A 132 -9.70 -22.87 -0.06
N ALA A 133 -10.10 -22.81 -1.32
CA ALA A 133 -9.33 -23.40 -2.41
C ALA A 133 -7.93 -22.78 -2.52
N ARG A 134 -7.82 -21.44 -2.41
CA ARG A 134 -6.52 -20.75 -2.42
C ARG A 134 -5.68 -21.06 -1.19
N ILE A 135 -6.25 -21.13 0.00
CA ILE A 135 -5.52 -21.53 1.24
C ILE A 135 -4.88 -22.91 1.06
N ARG A 136 -5.58 -23.84 0.40
CA ARG A 136 -5.11 -25.22 0.19
C ARG A 136 -4.08 -25.34 -0.93
N GLN A 137 -4.27 -24.61 -2.02
CA GLN A 137 -3.37 -24.63 -3.18
C GLN A 137 -2.11 -23.80 -2.98
N ALA A 138 -2.16 -22.79 -2.10
CA ALA A 138 -1.01 -21.95 -1.83
C ALA A 138 0.02 -22.71 -1.00
N GLU A 139 0.85 -23.55 -1.61
CA GLU A 139 2.15 -23.85 -1.02
C GLU A 139 2.95 -22.54 -1.01
N SER A 140 2.94 -21.83 0.13
CA SER A 140 3.61 -20.54 0.24
C SER A 140 5.12 -20.71 0.09
N LYS A 141 5.62 -20.60 -1.15
CA LYS A 141 7.03 -20.34 -1.40
C LYS A 141 7.28 -18.92 -0.94
N ARG A 142 7.66 -18.76 0.33
CA ARG A 142 7.97 -17.44 0.90
C ARG A 142 8.98 -16.76 0.01
N LEU A 143 8.64 -15.55 -0.41
CA LEU A 143 9.55 -14.69 -1.14
C LEU A 143 10.81 -14.52 -0.29
N ALA A 144 11.97 -14.83 -0.87
CA ALA A 144 13.22 -14.71 -0.15
C ALA A 144 13.38 -13.24 0.28
N LYS A 145 13.34 -13.00 1.59
CA LYS A 145 13.38 -11.66 2.21
C LYS A 145 14.47 -10.76 1.60
N GLY A 146 15.59 -11.36 1.18
CA GLY A 146 16.70 -10.67 0.51
C GLY A 146 16.31 -9.94 -0.80
N HIS A 147 15.45 -10.51 -1.64
CA HIS A 147 15.03 -9.87 -2.90
C HIS A 147 14.22 -8.59 -2.65
N LEU A 148 13.32 -8.64 -1.67
CA LEU A 148 12.52 -7.49 -1.30
C LEU A 148 13.38 -6.38 -0.67
N TRP A 149 14.30 -6.75 0.23
CA TRP A 149 15.27 -5.80 0.78
C TRP A 149 16.17 -5.18 -0.29
N LEU A 150 16.61 -5.97 -1.27
CA LEU A 150 17.39 -5.49 -2.41
C LEU A 150 16.59 -4.47 -3.24
N GLY A 151 15.32 -4.74 -3.52
CA GLY A 151 14.44 -3.81 -4.22
C GLY A 151 14.21 -2.52 -3.44
N LEU A 152 13.93 -2.61 -2.14
CA LEU A 152 13.79 -1.43 -1.26
C LEU A 152 15.08 -0.61 -1.20
N LEU A 153 16.24 -1.26 -1.05
CA LEU A 153 17.55 -0.61 -1.02
C LEU A 153 17.84 0.11 -2.34
N ALA A 154 17.57 -0.54 -3.48
CA ALA A 154 17.73 0.07 -4.80
C ALA A 154 16.84 1.32 -4.97
N MET A 155 15.57 1.28 -4.51
CA MET A 155 14.71 2.46 -4.50
C MET A 155 15.24 3.60 -3.61
N ILE A 156 15.79 3.28 -2.43
CA ILE A 156 16.42 4.28 -1.54
C ILE A 156 17.62 4.93 -2.23
N ILE A 157 18.49 4.15 -2.88
CA ILE A 157 19.66 4.66 -3.59
C ILE A 157 19.22 5.60 -4.74
N LEU A 158 18.24 5.19 -5.53
CA LEU A 158 17.67 6.01 -6.61
C LEU A 158 17.06 7.31 -6.07
N PHE A 159 16.33 7.23 -4.97
CA PHE A 159 15.74 8.39 -4.30
C PHE A 159 16.82 9.37 -3.81
N VAL A 160 17.82 8.89 -3.07
CA VAL A 160 18.93 9.71 -2.58
C VAL A 160 19.71 10.33 -3.75
N GLY A 161 19.94 9.57 -4.84
CA GLY A 161 20.56 10.08 -6.05
C GLY A 161 19.77 11.22 -6.70
N ALA A 162 18.44 11.10 -6.77
CA ALA A 162 17.57 12.15 -7.28
C ALA A 162 17.59 13.40 -6.37
N GLN A 163 17.53 13.24 -5.05
CA GLN A 163 17.64 14.35 -4.10
C GLN A 163 18.99 15.07 -4.21
N ALA A 164 20.10 14.32 -4.29
CA ALA A 164 21.43 14.89 -4.49
C ALA A 164 21.52 15.70 -5.80
N ALA A 165 20.92 15.19 -6.88
CA ALA A 165 20.87 15.90 -8.16
C ALA A 165 20.05 17.20 -8.08
N MET A 166 18.97 17.21 -7.31
CA MET A 166 18.17 18.42 -7.04
C MET A 166 18.97 19.45 -6.25
N ILE A 167 19.68 19.04 -5.20
CA ILE A 167 20.58 19.92 -4.43
C ILE A 167 21.60 20.59 -5.36
N ILE A 168 22.21 19.83 -6.28
CA ILE A 168 23.18 20.39 -7.23
C ILE A 168 22.56 21.49 -8.11
N VAL A 169 21.34 21.27 -8.60
CA VAL A 169 20.62 22.25 -9.43
C VAL A 169 20.24 23.48 -8.61
N GLU A 170 19.83 23.33 -7.35
CA GLU A 170 19.52 24.47 -6.48
C GLU A 170 20.73 25.36 -6.20
N GLN A 171 21.90 24.75 -5.98
CA GLN A 171 23.14 25.48 -5.77
C GLN A 171 23.60 26.19 -7.06
N GLY A 172 23.32 25.59 -8.23
CA GLY A 172 23.71 26.14 -9.53
C GLY A 172 22.78 27.21 -10.08
N GLY A 173 21.46 26.99 -9.99
CA GLY A 173 20.43 27.82 -10.59
C GLY A 173 19.87 28.88 -9.65
N VAL A 174 19.58 30.06 -10.18
CA VAL A 174 18.98 31.19 -9.43
C VAL A 174 17.67 31.62 -10.09
N LEU A 175 16.63 31.83 -9.29
CA LEU A 175 15.34 32.37 -9.74
C LEU A 175 15.35 33.90 -9.61
N PRO A 176 15.19 34.67 -10.70
CA PRO A 176 15.28 36.13 -10.65
C PRO A 176 14.27 36.79 -9.70
N TRP A 177 13.06 36.23 -9.63
CA TRP A 177 11.96 36.72 -8.80
C TRP A 177 11.94 36.10 -7.39
N TRP A 178 12.84 35.14 -7.12
CA TRP A 178 12.98 34.49 -5.82
C TRP A 178 14.46 34.22 -5.50
N CYS A 179 15.26 35.28 -5.53
CA CYS A 179 16.72 35.19 -5.61
C CYS A 179 17.35 34.57 -4.34
N ILE A 180 16.87 34.94 -3.16
CA ILE A 180 17.36 34.38 -1.87
C ILE A 180 17.07 32.88 -1.72
N SER A 181 16.03 32.35 -2.36
CA SER A 181 15.58 30.98 -2.11
C SER A 181 16.62 29.95 -2.54
N ARG A 182 17.07 29.15 -1.57
CA ARG A 182 17.99 28.01 -1.78
C ARG A 182 17.27 26.67 -1.92
N TRP A 183 15.97 26.63 -1.61
CA TRP A 183 15.18 25.38 -1.48
C TRP A 183 14.04 25.32 -2.51
N TRP A 184 14.14 26.11 -3.57
CA TRP A 184 13.04 26.27 -4.53
C TRP A 184 12.72 24.98 -5.28
N MET A 185 13.72 24.13 -5.56
CA MET A 185 13.51 22.88 -6.28
C MET A 185 12.89 21.82 -5.38
N HIS A 186 13.37 21.69 -4.14
CA HIS A 186 12.76 20.82 -3.14
C HIS A 186 11.34 21.27 -2.81
N LEU A 187 11.08 22.57 -2.70
CA LEU A 187 9.72 23.07 -2.46
C LEU A 187 8.78 22.72 -3.62
N TRP A 188 9.22 22.92 -4.86
CA TRP A 188 8.46 22.49 -6.03
C TRP A 188 8.21 20.98 -6.01
N TYR A 189 9.24 20.20 -5.71
CA TYR A 189 9.14 18.75 -5.63
C TYR A 189 8.21 18.27 -4.49
N LEU A 190 8.23 18.93 -3.33
CA LEU A 190 7.30 18.70 -2.23
C LEU A 190 5.87 19.07 -2.62
N LEU A 191 5.69 20.18 -3.37
CA LEU A 191 4.39 20.58 -3.90
C LEU A 191 3.85 19.48 -4.83
N VAL A 192 4.64 19.04 -5.82
CA VAL A 192 4.27 17.92 -6.72
C VAL A 192 3.89 16.67 -5.93
N THR A 193 4.74 16.26 -4.99
CA THR A 193 4.51 15.07 -4.15
C THR A 193 3.23 15.20 -3.33
N SER A 194 3.01 16.34 -2.69
CA SER A 194 1.80 16.60 -1.89
C SER A 194 0.54 16.60 -2.75
N THR A 195 0.59 17.18 -3.95
CA THR A 195 -0.54 17.17 -4.88
C THR A 195 -0.84 15.77 -5.39
N ALA A 196 0.18 14.97 -5.68
CA ALA A 196 0.00 13.57 -6.06
C ALA A 196 -0.63 12.75 -4.91
N ILE A 197 -0.15 12.92 -3.67
CA ILE A 197 -0.73 12.27 -2.49
C ILE A 197 -2.20 12.68 -2.29
N ALA A 198 -2.50 13.97 -2.39
CA ALA A 198 -3.85 14.49 -2.26
C ALA A 198 -4.78 13.99 -3.37
N GLU A 199 -4.29 13.98 -4.62
CA GLU A 199 -5.02 13.44 -5.78
C GLU A 199 -5.31 11.95 -5.59
N ASN A 200 -4.32 11.16 -5.16
CA ASN A 200 -4.51 9.74 -4.84
C ASN A 200 -5.58 9.56 -3.76
N TRP A 201 -5.48 10.32 -2.68
CA TRP A 201 -6.44 10.22 -1.59
C TRP A 201 -7.87 10.59 -2.03
N ALA A 202 -8.02 11.60 -2.89
CA ALA A 202 -9.31 12.00 -3.45
C ALA A 202 -9.87 10.98 -4.46
N GLN A 203 -9.00 10.24 -5.15
CA GLN A 203 -9.37 9.22 -6.13
C GLN A 203 -9.74 7.87 -5.52
N LEU A 204 -9.35 7.58 -4.28
CA LEU A 204 -9.72 6.32 -3.59
C LEU A 204 -11.24 6.04 -3.71
N PRO A 205 -11.63 4.94 -4.39
CA PRO A 205 -13.05 4.61 -4.56
C PRO A 205 -13.67 4.02 -3.29
N PHE A 206 -12.82 3.54 -2.38
CA PHE A 206 -13.25 2.89 -1.16
C PHE A 206 -13.44 3.89 -0.02
N LYS A 207 -14.51 3.71 0.75
CA LYS A 207 -14.74 4.49 1.98
C LYS A 207 -13.97 3.88 3.14
N GLU A 208 -14.07 2.56 3.27
CA GLU A 208 -13.52 1.76 4.36
C GLU A 208 -12.88 0.51 3.76
N ASN A 209 -11.75 0.09 4.35
CA ASN A 209 -11.06 -1.14 3.99
C ASN A 209 -10.61 -1.90 5.24
N TRP A 210 -10.80 -3.21 5.22
CA TRP A 210 -10.38 -4.12 6.28
C TRP A 210 -9.42 -5.15 5.72
N LYS A 211 -8.29 -5.32 6.40
CA LYS A 211 -7.28 -6.34 6.06
C LYS A 211 -7.44 -7.50 7.03
N LEU A 212 -7.70 -8.69 6.51
CA LEU A 212 -7.78 -9.95 7.23
C LEU A 212 -6.61 -10.82 6.77
N PHE A 213 -5.81 -11.30 7.72
CA PHE A 213 -4.78 -12.29 7.44
C PHE A 213 -5.31 -13.64 7.87
N VAL A 214 -5.58 -14.50 6.89
CA VAL A 214 -6.11 -15.83 7.11
C VAL A 214 -4.94 -16.80 7.01
N SER A 215 -4.69 -17.59 8.05
CA SER A 215 -3.58 -18.53 8.06
C SER A 215 -4.01 -19.91 8.55
N ASP A 216 -3.46 -20.95 7.92
CA ASP A 216 -3.67 -22.34 8.32
C ASP A 216 -2.95 -22.62 9.66
N ILE A 217 -3.63 -23.32 10.57
CA ILE A 217 -3.08 -23.71 11.86
C ILE A 217 -2.56 -25.15 11.75
N PRO A 218 -1.24 -25.39 11.86
CA PRO A 218 -0.68 -26.73 11.72
C PRO A 218 -0.85 -27.59 12.98
N TYR A 219 -1.63 -27.15 13.96
CA TYR A 219 -1.82 -27.80 15.25
C TYR A 219 -3.28 -28.13 15.45
N ASP A 220 -3.54 -29.27 16.07
CA ASP A 220 -4.86 -29.53 16.60
C ASP A 220 -5.06 -28.72 17.88
N ILE A 221 -6.05 -27.83 17.86
CA ILE A 221 -6.31 -26.89 18.94
C ILE A 221 -7.80 -26.83 19.20
N SER A 222 -8.15 -26.69 20.46
CA SER A 222 -9.50 -26.34 20.89
C SER A 222 -9.46 -25.01 21.64
N VAL A 223 -10.46 -24.17 21.39
CA VAL A 223 -10.62 -22.90 22.10
C VAL A 223 -11.68 -23.10 23.18
N ARG A 224 -11.25 -23.04 24.44
CA ARG A 224 -12.14 -23.05 25.61
C ARG A 224 -12.45 -21.62 26.01
N ASP A 225 -13.69 -21.39 26.43
CA ASP A 225 -14.18 -20.06 26.82
C ASP A 225 -14.07 -19.03 25.69
N GLY A 226 -14.39 -17.77 26.00
CA GLY A 226 -14.36 -16.64 25.06
C GLY A 226 -15.72 -16.32 24.46
N GLU A 227 -15.95 -15.04 24.20
CA GLU A 227 -17.16 -14.57 23.54
C GLU A 227 -17.08 -14.84 22.03
N ASP A 228 -18.19 -15.33 21.47
CA ASP A 228 -18.33 -15.50 20.03
C ASP A 228 -18.37 -14.13 19.33
N ALA A 229 -17.46 -13.91 18.37
CA ALA A 229 -17.41 -12.70 17.59
C ALA A 229 -18.65 -12.53 16.71
N LEU A 230 -19.26 -13.63 16.22
CA LEU A 230 -20.45 -13.57 15.36
C LEU A 230 -21.64 -12.92 16.05
N SER A 231 -21.75 -13.04 17.38
CA SER A 231 -22.80 -12.38 18.18
C SER A 231 -22.84 -10.85 18.03
N LYS A 232 -21.74 -10.23 17.58
CA LYS A 232 -21.66 -8.77 17.34
C LYS A 232 -21.98 -8.38 15.90
N PHE A 233 -21.98 -9.34 14.97
CA PHE A 233 -22.36 -9.13 13.58
C PHE A 233 -23.89 -9.33 13.43
N GLY A 234 -24.56 -8.45 12.67
CA GLY A 234 -26.00 -8.59 12.38
C GLY A 234 -26.94 -7.66 13.15
N LYS A 235 -26.43 -6.77 14.01
CA LYS A 235 -27.23 -5.66 14.56
C LYS A 235 -27.28 -4.53 13.52
N GLU A 236 -28.46 -4.26 12.96
CA GLU A 236 -28.66 -3.40 11.77
C GLU A 236 -28.15 -1.95 11.93
N ASP A 237 -28.00 -1.46 13.17
CA ASP A 237 -27.65 -0.06 13.47
C ASP A 237 -26.15 0.22 13.73
N ILE A 238 -25.27 -0.78 13.65
CA ILE A 238 -23.87 -0.59 14.05
C ILE A 238 -22.99 -0.26 12.84
N THR A 239 -22.37 0.92 12.85
CA THR A 239 -21.39 1.31 11.83
C THR A 239 -20.17 0.39 11.83
N GLY A 240 -19.52 0.18 10.67
CA GLY A 240 -18.37 -0.73 10.53
C GLY A 240 -17.24 -0.47 11.53
N HIS A 241 -16.96 0.79 11.84
CA HIS A 241 -15.98 1.17 12.85
C HIS A 241 -16.36 0.75 14.28
N GLN A 242 -17.64 0.84 14.63
CA GLN A 242 -18.12 0.41 15.94
C GLN A 242 -18.02 -1.11 16.09
N VAL A 243 -18.27 -1.89 15.04
CA VAL A 243 -18.13 -3.35 15.08
C VAL A 243 -16.67 -3.74 15.37
N LEU A 244 -15.69 -3.15 14.68
CA LEU A 244 -14.28 -3.40 14.98
C LEU A 244 -13.90 -3.06 16.42
N HIS A 245 -14.39 -1.93 16.93
CA HIS A 245 -14.13 -1.53 18.31
C HIS A 245 -14.78 -2.50 19.31
N GLN A 246 -15.94 -3.06 18.99
CA GLN A 246 -16.60 -4.09 19.78
C GLN A 246 -15.83 -5.43 19.74
N LEU A 247 -15.25 -5.80 18.59
CA LEU A 247 -14.37 -6.97 18.50
C LEU A 247 -13.12 -6.83 19.40
N ALA A 248 -12.64 -5.61 19.58
CA ALA A 248 -11.54 -5.31 20.51
C ALA A 248 -11.95 -5.46 22.00
N SER A 249 -13.24 -5.46 22.31
CA SER A 249 -13.75 -5.63 23.68
C SER A 249 -14.10 -7.08 24.05
N LEU A 250 -14.14 -8.02 23.09
CA LEU A 250 -14.55 -9.41 23.33
C LEU A 250 -13.66 -10.12 24.34
N ARG A 251 -14.20 -10.87 25.30
CA ARG A 251 -13.36 -11.67 26.20
C ARG A 251 -12.53 -12.70 25.42
N ALA A 252 -11.22 -12.76 25.71
CA ALA A 252 -10.33 -13.72 25.09
C ALA A 252 -10.58 -15.15 25.62
N GLY A 253 -10.67 -16.12 24.72
CA GLY A 253 -10.71 -17.55 25.03
C GLY A 253 -9.32 -18.14 25.27
N ALA A 254 -9.26 -19.24 26.01
CA ALA A 254 -8.05 -20.00 26.26
C ALA A 254 -7.85 -21.06 25.16
N VAL A 255 -6.62 -21.18 24.65
CA VAL A 255 -6.28 -22.20 23.64
C VAL A 255 -5.66 -23.39 24.34
N THR A 256 -6.23 -24.57 24.09
CA THR A 256 -5.66 -25.86 24.49
C THR A 256 -5.16 -26.60 23.25
N PHE A 257 -3.91 -27.07 23.32
CA PHE A 257 -3.28 -27.83 22.23
C PHE A 257 -3.51 -29.33 22.47
N HIS A 258 -3.97 -30.04 21.43
CA HIS A 258 -4.12 -31.49 21.43
C HIS A 258 -3.06 -32.10 20.48
N GLY A 259 -2.33 -33.12 20.94
CA GLY A 259 -1.40 -33.87 20.08
C GLY A 259 0.07 -33.40 20.06
N SER A 260 0.90 -34.13 19.29
CA SER A 260 2.37 -34.01 19.32
C SER A 260 2.89 -32.71 18.68
N ASN A 261 3.91 -32.12 19.30
CA ASN A 261 4.57 -30.87 18.89
C ASN A 261 5.32 -30.90 17.53
N GLN A 262 5.11 -31.92 16.70
CA GLN A 262 5.90 -32.10 15.49
C GLN A 262 5.55 -31.05 14.43
N PHE A 263 6.51 -30.13 14.24
CA PHE A 263 6.63 -29.29 13.06
C PHE A 263 6.60 -30.16 11.81
N THR A 264 5.66 -29.91 10.90
CA THR A 264 5.81 -30.48 9.55
C THR A 264 5.40 -29.57 8.41
N ARG A 265 4.73 -28.42 8.62
CA ARG A 265 4.28 -27.61 7.47
C ARG A 265 4.46 -26.09 7.58
N PRO A 266 4.88 -25.43 6.49
CA PRO A 266 4.91 -23.98 6.41
C PRO A 266 3.49 -23.41 6.54
N ARG A 267 3.34 -22.35 7.34
CA ARG A 267 2.06 -21.63 7.48
C ARG A 267 1.77 -20.87 6.20
N ASN A 268 0.71 -21.27 5.53
CA ASN A 268 0.16 -20.52 4.41
C ASN A 268 -0.62 -19.34 4.96
N VAL A 269 -0.36 -18.15 4.44
CA VAL A 269 -1.07 -16.92 4.80
C VAL A 269 -1.71 -16.39 3.53
N VAL A 270 -3.00 -16.08 3.61
CA VAL A 270 -3.78 -15.46 2.55
C VAL A 270 -4.21 -14.09 3.08
N LEU A 271 -3.89 -13.04 2.34
CA LEU A 271 -4.34 -11.70 2.65
C LEU A 271 -5.69 -11.47 1.96
N VAL A 272 -6.74 -11.32 2.77
CA VAL A 272 -8.08 -10.95 2.30
C VAL A 272 -8.32 -9.49 2.64
N ILE A 273 -8.59 -8.68 1.62
CA ILE A 273 -8.94 -7.27 1.76
C ILE A 273 -10.42 -7.13 1.47
N VAL A 274 -11.20 -6.66 2.43
CA VAL A 274 -12.62 -6.33 2.24
C VAL A 274 -12.76 -4.82 2.15
N SER A 275 -13.23 -4.31 1.02
CA SER A 275 -13.37 -2.86 0.77
C SER A 275 -14.81 -2.49 0.47
N VAL A 276 -15.28 -1.36 1.02
CA VAL A 276 -16.64 -0.85 0.78
C VAL A 276 -16.59 0.25 -0.27
N THR A 277 -17.36 0.09 -1.34
CA THR A 277 -17.49 1.12 -2.37
C THR A 277 -18.24 2.33 -1.83
N ASN A 278 -17.82 3.51 -2.24
CA ASN A 278 -18.54 4.73 -1.90
C ASN A 278 -19.63 5.00 -2.95
N GLN A 279 -20.75 4.27 -2.88
CA GLN A 279 -21.88 4.47 -3.81
C GLN A 279 -22.65 5.79 -3.56
N GLY A 280 -22.42 6.46 -2.43
CA GLY A 280 -23.06 7.74 -2.12
C GLY A 280 -22.50 8.90 -2.93
N ARG A 281 -23.39 9.73 -3.52
CA ARG A 281 -23.04 10.99 -4.20
C ARG A 281 -22.54 12.04 -3.19
N ASN A 282 -21.33 11.85 -2.68
CA ASN A 282 -20.70 12.80 -1.77
C ASN A 282 -20.16 14.00 -2.57
N ARG A 283 -20.93 15.10 -2.60
CA ARG A 283 -20.56 16.35 -3.28
C ARG A 283 -19.19 16.87 -2.83
N VAL A 284 -18.84 16.68 -1.56
CA VAL A 284 -17.54 17.12 -1.01
C VAL A 284 -16.38 16.38 -1.68
N ARG A 285 -16.49 15.06 -1.88
CA ARG A 285 -15.43 14.31 -2.59
C ARG A 285 -15.36 14.66 -4.07
N GLN A 286 -16.50 14.94 -4.71
CA GLN A 286 -16.50 15.41 -6.10
C GLN A 286 -15.79 16.77 -6.23
N LEU A 287 -16.08 17.70 -5.31
CA LEU A 287 -15.40 18.99 -5.23
C LEU A 287 -13.90 18.80 -4.93
N LEU A 288 -13.56 17.93 -3.97
CA LEU A 288 -12.16 17.64 -3.65
C LEU A 288 -11.40 17.07 -4.84
N ARG A 289 -12.00 16.15 -5.62
CA ARG A 289 -11.40 15.64 -6.86
C ARG A 289 -11.17 16.74 -7.89
N LEU A 290 -12.13 17.64 -8.05
CA LEU A 290 -11.98 18.79 -8.95
C LEU A 290 -10.84 19.71 -8.48
N LEU A 291 -10.82 20.05 -7.18
CA LEU A 291 -9.76 20.86 -6.58
C LEU A 291 -8.39 20.20 -6.74
N CYS A 292 -8.25 18.92 -6.43
CA CYS A 292 -7.00 18.18 -6.62
C CYS A 292 -6.52 18.22 -8.07
N LYS A 293 -7.42 18.07 -9.06
CA LYS A 293 -7.07 18.20 -10.49
C LYS A 293 -6.60 19.62 -10.82
N CYS A 294 -7.31 20.65 -10.36
CA CYS A 294 -6.90 22.04 -10.56
C CYS A 294 -5.54 22.33 -9.91
N THR A 295 -5.29 21.85 -8.69
CA THR A 295 -4.01 22.02 -7.99
C THR A 295 -2.89 21.26 -8.68
N SER A 296 -3.15 20.06 -9.21
CA SER A 296 -2.20 19.29 -10.02
C SER A 296 -1.78 20.08 -11.26
N ILE A 297 -2.75 20.59 -12.04
CA ILE A 297 -2.49 21.46 -13.21
C ILE A 297 -1.70 22.72 -12.82
N ALA A 298 -2.13 23.41 -11.75
CA ALA A 298 -1.46 24.61 -11.27
C ALA A 298 0.01 24.33 -10.89
N THR A 299 0.26 23.20 -10.21
CA THR A 299 1.61 22.79 -9.80
C THR A 299 2.51 22.50 -11.01
N PHE A 300 1.98 21.89 -12.07
CA PHE A 300 2.70 21.70 -13.32
C PHE A 300 2.99 23.03 -14.02
N VAL A 301 2.02 23.94 -14.13
CA VAL A 301 2.22 25.27 -14.74
C VAL A 301 3.25 26.08 -13.96
N THR A 302 3.14 26.13 -12.64
CA THR A 302 4.10 26.80 -11.76
C THR A 302 5.49 26.18 -11.87
N GLY A 303 5.59 24.85 -11.93
CA GLY A 303 6.85 24.13 -12.17
C GLY A 303 7.50 24.52 -13.49
N THR A 304 6.76 24.49 -14.59
CA THR A 304 7.25 24.89 -15.91
C THR A 304 7.74 26.34 -15.91
N ALA A 305 6.97 27.26 -15.30
CA ALA A 305 7.38 28.65 -15.18
C ALA A 305 8.64 28.84 -14.32
N LEU A 306 8.73 28.12 -13.19
CA LEU A 306 9.92 28.09 -12.34
C LEU A 306 11.14 27.67 -13.17
N PHE A 307 11.10 26.50 -13.81
CA PHE A 307 12.23 25.97 -14.58
C PHE A 307 12.59 26.82 -15.79
N ALA A 308 11.61 27.37 -16.51
CA ALA A 308 11.85 28.29 -17.62
C ALA A 308 12.53 29.60 -17.17
N SER A 309 12.31 30.02 -15.92
CA SER A 309 12.86 31.25 -15.36
C SER A 309 14.24 31.08 -14.70
N VAL A 310 14.71 29.84 -14.47
CA VAL A 310 16.01 29.57 -13.83
C VAL A 310 17.15 30.11 -14.70
N GLN A 311 18.04 30.87 -14.06
CA GLN A 311 19.26 31.40 -14.68
C GLN A 311 20.50 30.73 -14.10
N LEU A 312 21.64 30.86 -14.80
CA LEU A 312 22.98 30.39 -14.39
C LEU A 312 23.15 28.86 -14.28
N LEU A 313 22.15 28.09 -14.69
CA LEU A 313 22.23 26.64 -14.66
C LEU A 313 22.93 26.12 -15.91
N ALA A 314 24.05 25.42 -15.73
CA ALA A 314 24.76 24.78 -16.84
C ALA A 314 23.94 23.65 -17.45
N LEU A 315 23.94 23.54 -18.78
CA LEU A 315 23.26 22.47 -19.52
C LEU A 315 23.63 21.05 -19.04
N PRO A 316 24.91 20.69 -18.82
CA PRO A 316 25.25 19.35 -18.32
C PRO A 316 24.66 19.05 -16.94
N MET A 317 24.47 20.05 -16.07
CA MET A 317 23.83 19.85 -14.77
C MET A 317 22.35 19.55 -14.95
N ALA A 318 21.66 20.30 -15.81
CA ALA A 318 20.25 20.06 -16.15
C ALA A 318 20.04 18.65 -16.73
N VAL A 319 20.89 18.23 -17.69
CA VAL A 319 20.80 16.91 -18.33
C VAL A 319 21.10 15.79 -17.33
N MET A 320 22.11 15.94 -16.47
CA MET A 320 22.42 14.97 -15.43
C MET A 320 21.25 14.81 -14.45
N THR A 321 20.68 15.91 -13.98
CA THR A 321 19.56 15.89 -13.04
C THR A 321 18.30 15.32 -13.67
N LEU A 322 18.00 15.68 -14.91
CA LEU A 322 16.91 15.07 -15.66
C LEU A 322 17.15 13.56 -15.78
N THR A 323 18.33 13.13 -16.22
CA THR A 323 18.65 11.71 -16.39
C THR A 323 18.51 10.92 -15.10
N LEU A 324 18.98 11.45 -13.96
CA LEU A 324 18.85 10.80 -12.66
C LEU A 324 17.41 10.74 -12.17
N ILE A 325 16.63 11.80 -12.36
CA ILE A 325 15.20 11.84 -12.02
C ILE A 325 14.41 10.85 -12.88
N LEU A 326 14.69 10.79 -14.18
CA LEU A 326 14.07 9.84 -15.10
C LEU A 326 14.46 8.41 -14.79
N ALA A 327 15.74 8.15 -14.53
CA ALA A 327 16.21 6.84 -14.11
C ALA A 327 15.53 6.42 -12.81
N ALA A 328 15.50 7.28 -11.79
CA ALA A 328 14.81 6.99 -10.53
C ALA A 328 13.31 6.70 -10.73
N GLY A 329 12.66 7.46 -11.60
CA GLY A 329 11.26 7.27 -11.93
C GLY A 329 10.96 5.97 -12.70
N VAL A 330 11.73 5.67 -13.75
CA VAL A 330 11.56 4.46 -14.60
C VAL A 330 11.98 3.21 -13.85
N PHE A 331 13.18 3.20 -13.26
CA PHE A 331 13.67 2.04 -12.50
C PHE A 331 12.90 1.84 -11.21
N GLY A 332 12.47 2.91 -10.52
CA GLY A 332 11.61 2.80 -9.34
C GLY A 332 10.32 2.04 -9.66
N ARG A 333 9.70 2.34 -10.81
CA ARG A 333 8.53 1.60 -11.30
C ARG A 333 8.85 0.15 -11.65
N ALA A 334 9.93 -0.10 -12.38
CA ALA A 334 10.34 -1.46 -12.73
C ALA A 334 10.60 -2.32 -11.47
N ILE A 335 11.24 -1.74 -10.45
CA ILE A 335 11.50 -2.40 -9.17
C ILE A 335 10.17 -2.68 -8.44
N ILE A 336 9.23 -1.75 -8.45
CA ILE A 336 7.90 -1.95 -7.84
C ILE A 336 7.12 -3.04 -8.56
N GLY A 337 7.03 -2.98 -9.88
CA GLY A 337 6.36 -4.02 -10.66
C GLY A 337 6.99 -5.39 -10.42
N TRP A 338 8.33 -5.44 -10.29
CA TRP A 338 9.04 -6.66 -9.91
C TRP A 338 8.71 -7.14 -8.48
N ILE A 339 8.66 -6.24 -7.49
CA ILE A 339 8.28 -6.59 -6.10
C ILE A 339 6.84 -7.09 -6.07
N VAL A 340 5.91 -6.37 -6.71
CA VAL A 340 4.48 -6.72 -6.75
C VAL A 340 4.29 -8.06 -7.44
N SER A 341 4.85 -8.25 -8.63
CA SER A 341 4.79 -9.53 -9.35
C SER A 341 5.41 -10.67 -8.57
N GLY A 342 6.52 -10.40 -7.86
CA GLY A 342 7.12 -11.36 -6.94
C GLY A 342 6.13 -11.77 -5.85
N VAL A 343 5.54 -10.78 -5.16
CA VAL A 343 4.63 -11.05 -4.04
C VAL A 343 3.39 -11.77 -4.51
N ASP A 344 2.78 -11.36 -5.62
CA ASP A 344 1.58 -11.98 -6.18
C ASP A 344 1.76 -13.48 -6.45
N ARG A 345 2.95 -13.85 -6.93
CA ARG A 345 3.30 -15.26 -7.19
C ARG A 345 3.47 -16.07 -5.90
N THR A 346 3.78 -15.43 -4.78
CA THR A 346 4.14 -16.10 -3.52
C THR A 346 3.04 -16.08 -2.47
N GLU A 347 2.22 -15.04 -2.46
CA GLU A 347 1.23 -14.75 -1.43
C GLU A 347 -0.12 -14.47 -2.09
N PRO A 348 -1.11 -15.37 -1.95
CA PRO A 348 -2.40 -15.16 -2.57
C PRO A 348 -3.11 -13.95 -1.92
N LEU A 349 -3.33 -12.92 -2.72
CA LEU A 349 -4.15 -11.77 -2.37
C LEU A 349 -5.58 -11.98 -2.88
N ILE A 350 -6.57 -11.76 -2.02
CA ILE A 350 -7.99 -11.77 -2.40
C ILE A 350 -8.57 -10.42 -2.03
N HIS A 351 -9.04 -9.67 -3.04
CA HIS A 351 -9.75 -8.42 -2.83
C HIS A 351 -11.24 -8.65 -3.02
N LEU A 352 -12.00 -8.45 -1.95
CA LEU A 352 -13.45 -8.52 -1.94
C LEU A 352 -14.00 -7.10 -1.85
N ILE A 353 -14.85 -6.76 -2.81
CA ILE A 353 -15.49 -5.45 -2.90
C ILE A 353 -16.96 -5.63 -2.54
N ALA A 354 -17.40 -4.91 -1.51
CA ALA A 354 -18.78 -4.89 -1.04
C ALA A 354 -19.42 -3.55 -1.38
N ASP A 355 -20.71 -3.56 -1.72
CA ASP A 355 -21.46 -2.34 -2.03
C ASP A 355 -21.85 -1.58 -0.77
N THR A 356 -22.07 -2.31 0.33
CA THR A 356 -22.49 -1.73 1.62
C THR A 356 -21.61 -2.19 2.77
N THR A 357 -21.58 -1.41 3.85
CA THR A 357 -20.88 -1.79 5.09
C THR A 357 -21.47 -3.06 5.71
N GLN A 358 -22.79 -3.27 5.58
CA GLN A 358 -23.48 -4.46 6.07
C GLN A 358 -23.06 -5.71 5.29
N GLU A 359 -22.94 -5.62 3.97
CA GLU A 359 -22.43 -6.70 3.14
C GLU A 359 -20.97 -7.04 3.49
N ALA A 360 -20.12 -6.03 3.66
CA ALA A 360 -18.75 -6.26 4.11
C ALA A 360 -18.68 -6.94 5.49
N GLN A 361 -19.54 -6.55 6.44
CA GLN A 361 -19.66 -7.21 7.73
C GLN A 361 -20.09 -8.68 7.59
N LYS A 362 -21.04 -8.98 6.71
CA LYS A 362 -21.46 -10.36 6.40
C LYS A 362 -20.31 -11.18 5.82
N ILE A 363 -19.52 -10.60 4.91
CA ILE A 363 -18.32 -11.25 4.34
C ILE A 363 -17.29 -11.53 5.44
N ILE A 364 -17.00 -10.55 6.31
CA ILE A 364 -16.07 -10.72 7.43
C ILE A 364 -16.56 -11.82 8.39
N ALA A 365 -17.85 -11.81 8.74
CA ALA A 365 -18.47 -12.84 9.57
C ALA A 365 -18.32 -14.24 8.96
N GLN A 366 -18.55 -14.38 7.64
CA GLN A 366 -18.37 -15.64 6.92
C GLN A 366 -16.91 -16.12 6.90
N ILE A 367 -15.95 -15.19 6.78
CA ILE A 367 -14.53 -15.54 6.86
C ILE A 367 -14.17 -16.00 8.28
N LEU A 368 -14.73 -15.37 9.32
CA LEU A 368 -14.51 -15.80 10.71
C LEU A 368 -15.14 -17.16 11.01
N SER A 369 -16.25 -17.50 10.35
CA SER A 369 -16.90 -18.82 10.50
C SER A 369 -16.19 -19.95 9.76
N LEU A 370 -15.25 -19.65 8.84
CA LEU A 370 -14.49 -20.69 8.12
C LEU A 370 -13.69 -21.63 9.03
N GLY A 371 -13.30 -21.16 10.21
CA GLY A 371 -12.50 -21.91 11.17
C GLY A 371 -13.32 -22.72 12.19
N ASP A 372 -14.63 -22.81 12.04
CA ASP A 372 -15.48 -23.61 12.92
C ASP A 372 -15.40 -25.09 12.47
N GLY A 373 -14.43 -25.81 13.04
CA GLY A 373 -13.91 -27.12 12.63
C GLY A 373 -14.87 -28.32 12.73
N GLY A 374 -16.17 -28.12 12.52
CA GLY A 374 -17.17 -29.19 12.49
C GLY A 374 -17.58 -29.65 11.09
N GLY A 375 -17.11 -28.98 10.02
CA GLY A 375 -17.46 -29.33 8.65
C GLY A 375 -16.56 -30.44 8.11
N GLN A 376 -17.12 -31.57 7.70
CA GLN A 376 -16.48 -32.43 6.71
C GLN A 376 -16.52 -31.70 5.37
N ASP A 377 -15.39 -31.62 4.67
CA ASP A 377 -15.42 -31.25 3.26
C ASP A 377 -16.31 -32.20 2.46
N THR A 378 -16.75 -31.78 1.27
CA THR A 378 -17.44 -32.65 0.29
C THR A 378 -16.67 -33.93 -0.05
N ASN A 379 -15.36 -33.97 0.25
CA ASN A 379 -14.49 -35.13 0.05
C ASN A 379 -14.20 -35.93 1.35
N GLY A 380 -14.88 -35.63 2.46
CA GLY A 380 -14.71 -36.34 3.74
C GLY A 380 -13.44 -36.01 4.52
N ASN A 381 -12.62 -35.05 4.05
CA ASN A 381 -11.42 -34.60 4.75
C ASN A 381 -11.78 -33.66 5.90
N GLU A 382 -11.07 -33.78 7.02
CA GLU A 382 -11.16 -32.84 8.15
C GLU A 382 -10.76 -31.44 7.69
N VAL A 383 -11.67 -30.48 7.89
CA VAL A 383 -11.40 -29.07 7.64
C VAL A 383 -10.38 -28.59 8.68
N ARG A 384 -9.23 -28.13 8.20
CA ARG A 384 -8.16 -27.62 9.06
C ARG A 384 -8.63 -26.40 9.85
N ASN A 385 -8.12 -26.27 11.07
CA ASN A 385 -8.33 -25.09 11.88
C ASN A 385 -7.69 -23.86 11.22
N ILE A 386 -8.45 -22.77 11.12
CA ILE A 386 -8.01 -21.53 10.50
C ILE A 386 -7.90 -20.44 11.56
N GLN A 387 -6.79 -19.71 11.50
CA GLN A 387 -6.56 -18.51 12.28
C GLN A 387 -6.87 -17.30 11.40
N VAL A 388 -7.68 -16.37 11.91
CA VAL A 388 -7.98 -15.10 11.25
C VAL A 388 -7.45 -13.97 12.11
N GLU A 389 -6.60 -13.12 11.55
CA GLU A 389 -6.12 -11.91 12.22
C GLU A 389 -6.77 -10.68 11.59
N LEU A 390 -7.48 -9.91 12.42
CA LEU A 390 -8.16 -8.68 12.03
C LEU A 390 -7.78 -7.55 12.99
N ALA A 391 -7.21 -6.46 12.46
CA ALA A 391 -6.80 -5.29 13.23
C ALA A 391 -5.87 -5.58 14.42
N GLY A 392 -5.08 -6.65 14.36
CA GLY A 392 -4.19 -7.09 15.45
C GLY A 392 -4.84 -8.04 16.47
N HIS A 393 -6.14 -8.31 16.35
CA HIS A 393 -6.83 -9.34 17.12
C HIS A 393 -6.79 -10.67 16.37
N ILE A 394 -6.53 -11.74 17.10
CA ILE A 394 -6.41 -13.10 16.57
C ILE A 394 -7.67 -13.88 16.94
N PHE A 395 -8.33 -14.43 15.93
CA PHE A 395 -9.55 -15.21 16.03
C PHE A 395 -9.31 -16.64 15.57
N ILE A 396 -9.90 -17.58 16.30
CA ILE A 396 -9.91 -19.01 16.00
C ILE A 396 -11.31 -19.51 16.32
N SER A 397 -11.93 -20.22 15.37
CA SER A 397 -13.31 -20.72 15.52
C SER A 397 -14.27 -19.64 16.04
N GLN A 398 -14.26 -18.48 15.38
CA GLN A 398 -15.07 -17.29 15.71
C GLN A 398 -14.77 -16.62 17.05
N ARG A 399 -13.89 -17.14 17.89
CA ARG A 399 -13.57 -16.56 19.20
C ARG A 399 -12.25 -15.80 19.18
N ARG A 400 -12.20 -14.69 19.90
CA ARG A 400 -10.94 -13.96 20.10
C ARG A 400 -10.06 -14.74 21.06
N VAL A 401 -8.81 -14.94 20.69
CA VAL A 401 -7.84 -15.72 21.45
C VAL A 401 -6.72 -14.84 22.01
N ALA A 402 -6.26 -13.87 21.22
CA ALA A 402 -5.18 -12.98 21.61
C ALA A 402 -5.27 -11.65 20.87
N SER A 403 -4.45 -10.69 21.30
CA SER A 403 -4.21 -9.44 20.57
C SER A 403 -2.71 -9.17 20.49
N ARG A 404 -2.32 -8.48 19.43
CA ARG A 404 -0.99 -7.89 19.26
C ARG A 404 -1.10 -6.47 18.72
N SER A 405 -0.01 -5.72 18.83
CA SER A 405 0.04 -4.36 18.28
C SER A 405 -0.24 -4.37 16.76
N PRO A 406 -1.18 -3.55 16.26
CA PRO A 406 -1.50 -3.48 14.84
C PRO A 406 -0.38 -2.83 14.02
N TRP A 407 0.55 -2.11 14.67
CA TRP A 407 1.62 -1.37 14.00
C TRP A 407 2.55 -2.27 13.18
N TYR A 408 2.92 -3.43 13.71
CA TYR A 408 3.82 -4.36 13.02
C TYR A 408 3.24 -4.82 11.66
N ARG A 409 1.92 -5.08 11.63
CA ARG A 409 1.19 -5.40 10.39
C ARG A 409 1.00 -4.19 9.49
N ARG A 410 0.79 -3.00 10.06
CA ARG A 410 0.64 -1.76 9.29
C ARG A 410 1.93 -1.33 8.61
N THR A 411 3.10 -1.61 9.18
CA THR A 411 4.39 -1.22 8.59
C THR A 411 4.89 -2.24 7.58
N PHE A 412 4.82 -3.54 7.91
CA PHE A 412 5.40 -4.61 7.09
C PHE A 412 4.38 -5.32 6.19
N GLY A 413 3.08 -5.06 6.37
CA GLY A 413 2.01 -5.65 5.55
C GLY A 413 2.03 -7.17 5.56
N VAL A 414 2.23 -7.79 4.40
CA VAL A 414 2.23 -9.25 4.26
C VAL A 414 3.54 -9.89 4.72
N LEU A 415 4.65 -9.13 4.73
CA LEU A 415 5.95 -9.59 5.24
C LEU A 415 5.95 -9.85 6.74
N ALA A 416 4.98 -9.29 7.46
CA ALA A 416 4.81 -9.58 8.86
C ALA A 416 4.45 -11.06 9.05
N GLU A 417 5.18 -11.73 9.93
CA GLU A 417 4.91 -13.14 10.21
C GLU A 417 3.53 -13.30 10.90
N PRO A 418 2.79 -14.37 10.54
CA PRO A 418 1.54 -14.71 11.23
C PRO A 418 1.81 -14.91 12.71
N PHE A 419 0.86 -14.49 13.54
CA PHE A 419 1.00 -14.62 14.99
C PHE A 419 1.19 -16.09 15.37
N ASP A 420 2.18 -16.37 16.22
CA ASP A 420 2.47 -17.72 16.67
C ASP A 420 1.69 -18.06 17.92
N LEU A 421 0.67 -18.92 17.76
CA LEU A 421 -0.19 -19.38 18.84
C LEU A 421 0.57 -20.10 19.96
N ARG A 422 1.75 -20.64 19.69
CA ARG A 422 2.60 -21.24 20.73
C ARG A 422 3.01 -20.26 21.80
N LYS A 423 3.07 -18.96 21.48
CA LYS A 423 3.36 -17.92 22.48
C LYS A 423 2.23 -17.78 23.52
N LEU A 424 1.04 -18.32 23.22
CA LEU A 424 -0.07 -18.41 24.16
C LEU A 424 -0.05 -19.73 24.94
N GLY A 425 0.62 -20.74 24.39
CA GLY A 425 0.75 -22.07 24.97
C GLY A 425 1.94 -22.17 25.91
N VAL A 426 1.74 -21.79 27.17
CA VAL A 426 2.41 -22.46 28.29
C VAL A 426 1.30 -23.03 29.18
N PRO A 427 1.17 -24.36 29.27
CA PRO A 427 0.04 -25.01 29.91
C PRO A 427 0.02 -24.83 31.43
N GLN A 428 -1.21 -24.78 31.94
CA GLN A 428 -1.62 -24.98 33.31
C GLN A 428 -1.12 -26.33 33.86
N ASN A 429 -0.37 -26.30 34.96
CA ASN A 429 -0.48 -27.16 36.15
C ASN A 429 0.73 -26.92 37.07
N THR A 430 0.69 -25.87 37.91
CA THR A 430 1.12 -26.09 39.29
C THR A 430 0.09 -27.06 39.87
N SER A 431 0.44 -28.34 39.92
CA SER A 431 -0.33 -29.36 40.62
C SER A 431 -0.72 -28.83 42.00
N PRO A 432 -1.96 -29.03 42.48
CA PRO A 432 -2.21 -28.93 43.92
C PRO A 432 -1.28 -29.95 44.56
N MET A 433 -0.35 -29.47 45.39
CA MET A 433 0.49 -30.33 46.21
C MET A 433 -0.47 -31.20 47.01
N SER A 434 -0.42 -32.50 46.73
CA SER A 434 -1.08 -33.54 47.47
C SER A 434 -0.87 -33.30 48.96
N GLU A 435 -1.97 -33.23 49.67
CA GLU A 435 -2.12 -33.45 51.09
C GLU A 435 -1.28 -34.68 51.47
N ILE A 436 -0.07 -34.45 52.01
CA ILE A 436 0.68 -35.44 52.76
C ILE A 436 0.20 -35.26 54.20
N THR A 437 -0.77 -36.09 54.56
CA THR A 437 -1.02 -36.51 55.93
C THR A 437 0.30 -37.04 56.52
N ALA A 438 0.77 -36.39 57.57
CA ALA A 438 1.79 -36.92 58.46
C ALA A 438 1.35 -36.70 59.91
N VAL A 439 1.11 -37.86 60.55
CA VAL A 439 0.93 -38.17 61.98
C VAL A 439 -0.41 -37.82 62.62
#